data_AF-A0A061HYS5-F1
#
_entry.id   AF-A0A061HYS5-F1
#
_cell.length_a   1.000
_cell.length_b   1.000
_cell.length_c   1.000
_cell.angle_alpha   90.00
_cell.angle_beta   90.00
_cell.angle_gamma   90.00
#
_symmetry.space_group_name_H-M   'P 1'
#
loop_
_entity.id
_entity.type
_entity.pdbx_description
1 polymer ?
#
loop_
_entity_poly.entity_id
_entity_poly.type
_entity_poly.pdbx_seq_one_letter_code
_entity_poly.pdbx_strand_id
1 'polypeptide(L)'
;MTTPAGSGAGYGSVSWWGMSPALDLQAESPPVDPESQAETEHKIPELDALLLGSVDGRHVLRTLSRAALWPLRRFNFRERDALEGVFRFWSGGEKGPEVFPMSRLWDSRLRHYLGSRYDARRGVADWDLRMKLQDRGAQVIHIQEFRRWRDTGVAFELRDSSAYQVPNRTLASGRLLSHRGERVAARGYWGDIATGPFVAFGIESDDQSLLRTSNGQPVKTASEITQHNVTEIFREVAAWRGPRAIQGYLEEKPSPESDAPTLEPFTMHFLPLDSSQTLHHKTCYKGRFQLLYVSCGMVHLLSPELGACVAPGGNLVVELAR
;
A
#
# COMPACT_ATOMS: atom_id res chain seq x y z
N MET A 1 23.18 0.34 -17.15
CA MET A 1 22.53 1.67 -17.31
C MET A 1 22.30 2.26 -15.94
N THR A 2 22.82 3.47 -15.67
CA THR A 2 22.49 4.24 -14.47
C THR A 2 21.16 4.96 -14.69
N THR A 3 20.16 4.68 -13.87
CA THR A 3 18.89 5.41 -13.88
C THR A 3 19.11 6.89 -13.54
N PRO A 4 18.35 7.84 -14.14
CA PRO A 4 18.36 9.25 -13.73
C PRO A 4 17.97 9.46 -12.25
N ALA A 5 17.28 8.49 -11.65
CA ALA A 5 17.20 8.32 -10.21
C ALA A 5 18.46 7.60 -9.69
N GLY A 6 19.37 8.32 -9.03
CA GLY A 6 20.61 7.75 -8.51
C GLY A 6 20.39 6.67 -7.43
N SER A 7 21.07 5.53 -7.57
CA SER A 7 21.22 4.40 -6.61
C SER A 7 19.96 3.72 -6.02
N GLY A 8 18.75 4.24 -6.21
CA GLY A 8 17.53 3.75 -5.53
C GLY A 8 17.48 3.99 -4.01
N ALA A 9 18.59 4.39 -3.39
CA ALA A 9 18.75 4.50 -1.93
C ALA A 9 17.86 5.57 -1.25
N GLY A 10 17.14 6.40 -2.02
CA GLY A 10 16.12 7.33 -1.50
C GLY A 10 14.82 6.62 -1.09
N TYR A 11 14.43 5.60 -1.84
CA TYR A 11 13.17 4.86 -1.66
C TYR A 11 13.19 3.91 -0.46
N GLY A 12 14.37 3.44 -0.07
CA GLY A 12 14.53 2.61 1.12
C GLY A 12 14.13 1.15 0.92
N SER A 13 13.71 0.49 1.99
CA SER A 13 13.41 -0.95 2.01
C SER A 13 12.01 -1.30 2.52
N VAL A 14 11.20 -0.32 2.91
CA VAL A 14 9.80 -0.51 3.35
C VAL A 14 8.97 0.68 2.88
N SER A 15 8.01 0.42 2.01
CA SER A 15 7.08 1.42 1.46
C SER A 15 5.63 1.02 1.77
N TRP A 16 5.16 1.22 3.00
CA TRP A 16 3.75 0.94 3.35
C TRP A 16 2.74 1.70 2.46
N TRP A 17 3.17 2.86 1.95
CA TRP A 17 2.40 3.70 1.04
C TRP A 17 2.69 3.44 -0.45
N GLY A 18 3.58 2.50 -0.78
CA GLY A 18 3.99 2.18 -2.14
C GLY A 18 4.68 3.31 -2.90
N MET A 19 4.80 3.13 -4.22
CA MET A 19 5.47 4.07 -5.15
C MET A 19 4.65 4.34 -6.44
N SER A 20 3.37 3.99 -6.41
CA SER A 20 2.43 4.10 -7.53
C SER A 20 1.00 4.29 -6.98
N PRO A 21 -0.02 4.55 -7.82
CA PRO A 21 -1.42 4.50 -7.44
C PRO A 21 -1.88 3.10 -6.99
N ALA A 22 -2.79 3.03 -6.03
CA ALA A 22 -3.33 1.77 -5.55
C ALA A 22 -4.21 1.05 -6.61
N LEU A 23 -3.75 -0.11 -7.09
CA LEU A 23 -4.51 -1.02 -7.95
C LEU A 23 -5.63 -1.75 -7.21
N ASP A 24 -6.74 -2.04 -7.90
CA ASP A 24 -7.73 -3.04 -7.52
C ASP A 24 -7.33 -4.41 -8.09
N LEU A 25 -6.92 -5.34 -7.22
CA LEU A 25 -6.38 -6.63 -7.61
C LEU A 25 -7.43 -7.54 -8.28
N GLN A 26 -8.73 -7.28 -8.12
CA GLN A 26 -9.76 -7.99 -8.86
C GLN A 26 -9.91 -7.47 -10.28
N ALA A 27 -9.76 -6.15 -10.50
CA ALA A 27 -9.73 -5.55 -11.83
C ALA A 27 -8.53 -6.05 -12.67
N GLU A 28 -7.39 -6.24 -12.02
CA GLU A 28 -6.17 -6.78 -12.64
C GLU A 28 -6.19 -8.30 -12.84
N SER A 29 -7.21 -9.01 -12.34
CA SER A 29 -7.34 -10.46 -12.47
C SER A 29 -8.10 -10.86 -13.75
N PRO A 30 -7.84 -12.05 -14.32
CA PRO A 30 -8.65 -12.55 -15.43
C PRO A 30 -10.14 -12.63 -15.09
N PRO A 31 -11.04 -12.38 -16.06
CA PRO A 31 -12.48 -12.50 -15.86
C PRO A 31 -12.85 -13.93 -15.44
N VAL A 32 -13.92 -14.06 -14.66
CA VAL A 32 -14.45 -15.38 -14.27
C VAL A 32 -15.13 -16.00 -15.48
N ASP A 33 -14.62 -17.12 -15.96
CA ASP A 33 -15.23 -17.89 -17.03
C ASP A 33 -16.57 -18.52 -16.55
N PRO A 34 -17.72 -18.21 -17.17
CA PRO A 34 -18.99 -18.83 -16.79
C PRO A 34 -19.01 -20.34 -17.04
N GLU A 35 -18.26 -20.87 -18.01
CA GLU A 35 -18.28 -22.30 -18.34
C GLU A 35 -17.54 -23.16 -17.30
N SER A 36 -16.59 -22.56 -16.53
CA SER A 36 -15.94 -23.26 -15.42
C SER A 36 -16.87 -23.52 -14.23
N GLN A 37 -18.11 -23.02 -14.24
CA GLN A 37 -19.10 -23.23 -13.18
C GLN A 37 -19.73 -24.64 -13.22
N ALA A 38 -19.63 -25.35 -14.35
CA ALA A 38 -20.31 -26.64 -14.56
C ALA A 38 -19.85 -27.78 -13.63
N GLU A 39 -18.68 -27.68 -13.00
CA GLU A 39 -18.15 -28.72 -12.09
C GLU A 39 -18.27 -28.37 -10.59
N THR A 40 -18.70 -27.15 -10.22
CA THR A 40 -18.74 -26.69 -8.82
C THR A 40 -20.02 -25.96 -8.44
N GLU A 41 -21.18 -26.62 -8.61
CA GLU A 41 -22.52 -26.02 -8.45
C GLU A 41 -22.78 -25.29 -7.11
N HIS A 42 -22.02 -25.53 -6.04
CA HIS A 42 -22.26 -24.95 -4.70
C HIS A 42 -21.04 -24.25 -4.06
N LYS A 43 -19.99 -23.90 -4.82
CA LYS A 43 -18.79 -23.23 -4.26
C LYS A 43 -18.55 -21.85 -4.88
N ILE A 44 -18.48 -20.83 -4.04
CA ILE A 44 -18.08 -19.47 -4.43
C ILE A 44 -16.66 -19.53 -5.05
N PRO A 45 -16.44 -18.99 -6.27
CA PRO A 45 -15.15 -19.07 -6.95
C PRO A 45 -14.05 -18.38 -6.13
N GLU A 46 -12.85 -18.93 -6.18
CA GLU A 46 -11.72 -18.38 -5.43
C GLU A 46 -10.81 -17.50 -6.31
N LEU A 47 -10.13 -16.53 -5.70
CA LEU A 47 -9.04 -15.77 -6.33
C LEU A 47 -7.75 -16.01 -5.56
N ASP A 48 -6.87 -16.84 -6.14
CA ASP A 48 -5.52 -17.02 -5.67
C ASP A 48 -4.62 -15.98 -6.36
N ALA A 49 -4.42 -14.84 -5.69
CA ALA A 49 -3.45 -13.82 -6.07
C ALA A 49 -2.14 -13.98 -5.28
N LEU A 50 -1.00 -13.86 -5.96
CA LEU A 50 0.33 -13.86 -5.37
C LEU A 50 0.93 -12.45 -5.46
N LEU A 51 1.09 -11.80 -4.31
CA LEU A 51 1.69 -10.47 -4.22
C LEU A 51 3.15 -10.57 -3.73
N LEU A 52 4.13 -10.42 -4.63
CA LEU A 52 5.53 -10.30 -4.25
C LEU A 52 5.88 -8.87 -3.87
N GLY A 53 6.45 -8.69 -2.67
CA GLY A 53 6.88 -7.38 -2.20
C GLY A 53 5.78 -6.47 -1.66
N SER A 54 4.54 -6.94 -1.57
CA SER A 54 3.39 -6.19 -1.03
C SER A 54 3.40 -6.15 0.50
N VAL A 55 4.47 -5.60 1.07
CA VAL A 55 4.45 -5.00 2.42
C VAL A 55 3.75 -3.63 2.44
N ASP A 56 3.13 -3.26 1.33
CA ASP A 56 2.12 -2.22 1.27
C ASP A 56 0.72 -2.85 1.32
N GLY A 57 -0.19 -2.21 2.04
CA GLY A 57 -1.58 -2.63 2.15
C GLY A 57 -2.55 -1.79 1.33
N ARG A 58 -2.08 -0.83 0.52
CA ARG A 58 -2.98 0.08 -0.24
C ARG A 58 -3.70 -0.67 -1.36
N HIS A 59 -3.05 -1.62 -2.02
CA HIS A 59 -3.68 -2.48 -3.03
C HIS A 59 -4.82 -3.28 -2.43
N VAL A 60 -4.60 -3.84 -1.24
CA VAL A 60 -5.64 -4.57 -0.52
C VAL A 60 -6.75 -3.63 -0.04
N LEU A 61 -6.46 -2.48 0.56
CA LEU A 61 -7.50 -1.52 0.94
C LEU A 61 -8.35 -1.04 -0.26
N ARG A 62 -7.75 -0.83 -1.44
CA ARG A 62 -8.48 -0.47 -2.68
C ARG A 62 -9.35 -1.62 -3.18
N THR A 63 -8.81 -2.83 -3.21
CA THR A 63 -9.56 -4.06 -3.57
C THR A 63 -10.72 -4.31 -2.58
N LEU A 64 -10.48 -4.05 -1.29
CA LEU A 64 -11.47 -4.11 -0.20
C LEU A 64 -12.49 -2.97 -0.25
N SER A 65 -12.28 -1.90 -1.01
CA SER A 65 -13.29 -0.86 -1.22
C SER A 65 -14.18 -1.23 -2.42
N ARG A 66 -13.58 -1.84 -3.43
CA ARG A 66 -14.18 -2.14 -4.73
C ARG A 66 -14.91 -3.49 -4.85
N ALA A 67 -14.77 -4.46 -3.95
CA ALA A 67 -15.38 -5.80 -4.11
C ALA A 67 -16.92 -5.87 -4.24
N ALA A 68 -17.67 -4.81 -3.94
CA ALA A 68 -19.10 -4.74 -4.28
C ALA A 68 -19.37 -4.63 -5.80
N LEU A 69 -18.34 -4.32 -6.60
CA LEU A 69 -18.40 -4.27 -8.08
C LEU A 69 -18.10 -5.62 -8.73
N TRP A 70 -17.58 -6.58 -7.97
CA TRP A 70 -17.08 -7.85 -8.49
C TRP A 70 -18.02 -9.01 -8.13
N PRO A 71 -18.11 -10.07 -8.96
CA PRO A 71 -18.77 -11.31 -8.56
C PRO A 71 -18.16 -11.82 -7.25
N LEU A 72 -18.95 -12.51 -6.43
CA LEU A 72 -18.47 -13.08 -5.16
C LEU A 72 -17.24 -13.95 -5.43
N ARG A 73 -16.05 -13.47 -5.05
CA ARG A 73 -14.81 -14.23 -5.05
C ARG A 73 -14.23 -14.25 -3.65
N ARG A 74 -13.95 -15.45 -3.13
CA ARG A 74 -13.19 -15.61 -1.90
C ARG A 74 -11.71 -15.63 -2.24
N PHE A 75 -10.88 -14.86 -1.56
CA PHE A 75 -9.47 -15.18 -1.48
C PHE A 75 -9.28 -16.06 -0.19
N ASN A 76 -8.28 -16.93 -0.08
CA ASN A 76 -8.00 -17.71 1.16
C ASN A 76 -6.98 -16.95 2.06
N PHE A 77 -6.51 -17.40 3.25
CA PHE A 77 -5.42 -16.69 3.99
C PHE A 77 -4.52 -17.60 4.87
N ARG A 78 -3.35 -17.06 5.28
CA ARG A 78 -2.32 -17.65 6.15
C ARG A 78 -1.51 -16.60 6.95
N GLU A 79 -1.55 -15.31 6.62
CA GLU A 79 -0.79 -14.24 7.33
C GLU A 79 -1.70 -13.22 8.04
N ARG A 80 -2.95 -13.60 8.36
CA ARG A 80 -3.90 -12.72 9.08
C ARG A 80 -3.27 -12.16 10.34
N ASP A 81 -2.57 -13.01 11.07
CA ASP A 81 -1.94 -12.67 12.35
C ASP A 81 -0.74 -11.73 12.18
N ALA A 82 -0.12 -11.67 10.98
CA ALA A 82 0.95 -10.73 10.66
C ALA A 82 0.40 -9.32 10.39
N LEU A 83 -0.65 -9.20 9.55
CA LEU A 83 -1.34 -7.91 9.36
C LEU A 83 -2.02 -7.44 10.64
N GLU A 84 -2.65 -8.35 11.38
CA GLU A 84 -3.22 -8.04 12.69
C GLU A 84 -2.13 -7.60 13.68
N GLY A 85 -0.94 -8.23 13.66
CA GLY A 85 0.23 -7.79 14.41
C GLY A 85 0.66 -6.36 14.06
N VAL A 86 0.71 -6.01 12.76
CA VAL A 86 1.00 -4.65 12.29
C VAL A 86 -0.06 -3.65 12.78
N PHE A 87 -1.35 -3.98 12.65
CA PHE A 87 -2.44 -3.11 13.11
C PHE A 87 -2.46 -2.95 14.65
N ARG A 88 -2.20 -4.02 15.41
CA ARG A 88 -2.04 -3.99 16.88
C ARG A 88 -0.84 -3.13 17.31
N PHE A 89 0.26 -3.18 16.56
CA PHE A 89 1.43 -2.35 16.80
C PHE A 89 1.11 -0.86 16.54
N TRP A 90 0.38 -0.53 15.48
CA TRP A 90 -0.03 0.86 15.23
C TRP A 90 -1.01 1.38 16.28
N SER A 91 -2.04 0.60 16.62
CA SER A 91 -3.02 0.95 17.66
C SER A 91 -2.40 1.07 19.06
N GLY A 92 -1.17 0.57 19.24
CA GLY A 92 -0.42 0.70 20.49
C GLY A 92 -0.82 -0.32 21.55
N GLY A 93 -1.36 -1.48 21.14
CA GLY A 93 -1.76 -2.55 22.05
C GLY A 93 -0.58 -3.17 22.82
N GLU A 94 0.61 -3.16 22.23
CA GLU A 94 1.85 -3.54 22.93
C GLU A 94 2.35 -2.39 23.81
N LYS A 95 2.21 -2.57 25.13
CA LYS A 95 2.54 -1.56 26.13
C LYS A 95 4.05 -1.31 26.23
N GLY A 96 4.48 -0.16 25.74
CA GLY A 96 5.77 0.42 26.10
C GLY A 96 6.01 1.78 25.45
N PRO A 97 6.37 2.84 26.21
CA PRO A 97 6.94 4.04 25.64
C PRO A 97 8.40 3.81 25.26
N GLU A 98 8.67 2.81 24.41
CA GLU A 98 9.83 2.92 23.52
C GLU A 98 9.52 4.09 22.60
N VAL A 99 10.09 5.25 22.95
CA VAL A 99 9.90 6.50 22.23
C VAL A 99 10.45 6.33 20.81
N PHE A 100 9.60 5.91 19.87
CA PHE A 100 9.93 5.80 18.45
C PHE A 100 10.20 7.22 17.93
N PRO A 101 11.47 7.67 17.85
CA PRO A 101 11.78 9.09 17.81
C PRO A 101 11.82 9.50 16.34
N MET A 102 10.65 9.48 15.70
CA MET A 102 10.50 9.51 14.25
C MET A 102 11.25 10.67 13.60
N SER A 103 11.23 11.86 14.21
CA SER A 103 11.98 13.03 13.72
C SER A 103 13.50 12.82 13.71
N ARG A 104 14.07 12.13 14.71
CA ARG A 104 15.51 11.78 14.75
C ARG A 104 15.85 10.70 13.72
N LEU A 105 14.98 9.70 13.57
CA LEU A 105 15.16 8.64 12.58
C LEU A 105 15.07 9.20 11.16
N TRP A 106 14.12 10.10 10.90
CA TRP A 106 13.98 10.84 9.63
C TRP A 106 15.24 11.66 9.34
N ASP A 107 15.71 12.48 10.28
CA ASP A 107 16.90 13.32 10.09
C ASP A 107 18.15 12.47 9.82
N SER A 108 18.36 11.40 10.59
CA SER A 108 19.47 10.46 10.37
C SER A 108 19.41 9.81 8.98
N ARG A 109 18.21 9.43 8.53
CA ARG A 109 17.97 8.84 7.19
C ARG A 109 18.22 9.85 6.08
N LEU A 110 17.80 11.11 6.27
CA LEU A 110 17.96 12.21 5.32
C LEU A 110 19.41 12.65 5.19
N ARG A 111 20.16 12.78 6.29
CA ARG A 111 21.61 13.05 6.31
C ARG A 111 22.38 11.98 5.55
N HIS A 112 22.08 10.71 5.80
CA HIS A 112 22.74 9.59 5.13
C HIS A 112 22.51 9.58 3.61
N TYR A 113 21.29 9.90 3.15
CA TYR A 113 20.95 9.93 1.72
C TYR A 113 21.47 11.17 0.97
N LEU A 114 21.42 12.35 1.59
CA LEU A 114 21.85 13.59 0.96
C LEU A 114 23.37 13.79 1.04
N GLY A 115 24.02 13.28 2.09
CA GLY A 115 25.44 13.48 2.36
C GLY A 115 25.77 14.96 2.46
N SER A 116 26.80 15.40 1.73
CA SER A 116 27.21 16.81 1.63
C SER A 116 26.10 17.76 1.11
N ARG A 117 25.04 17.24 0.48
CA ARG A 117 23.91 18.04 -0.02
C ARG A 117 22.85 18.33 1.04
N TYR A 118 23.01 17.84 2.28
CA TYR A 118 22.00 17.99 3.34
C TYR A 118 21.72 19.45 3.71
N ASP A 119 22.72 20.32 3.68
CA ASP A 119 22.52 21.76 3.97
C ASP A 119 21.79 22.46 2.81
N ALA A 120 21.97 21.97 1.58
CA ALA A 120 21.26 22.42 0.38
C ALA A 120 19.93 21.66 0.13
N ARG A 121 19.43 20.87 1.08
CA ARG A 121 18.30 19.92 0.89
C ARG A 121 17.04 20.52 0.30
N ARG A 122 16.75 21.81 0.53
CA ARG A 122 15.59 22.49 -0.07
C ARG A 122 15.73 22.64 -1.58
N GLY A 123 16.89 23.05 -2.07
CA GLY A 123 17.16 23.07 -3.52
C GLY A 123 17.13 21.68 -4.14
N VAL A 124 17.58 20.65 -3.40
CA VAL A 124 17.46 19.25 -3.83
C VAL A 124 15.98 18.83 -3.92
N ALA A 125 15.15 19.18 -2.93
CA ALA A 125 13.72 18.89 -2.93
C ALA A 125 12.97 19.61 -4.07
N ASP A 126 13.29 20.88 -4.34
CA ASP A 126 12.71 21.64 -5.46
C ASP A 126 12.99 20.96 -6.81
N TRP A 127 14.24 20.53 -7.00
CA TRP A 127 14.69 19.86 -8.21
C TRP A 127 14.11 18.44 -8.33
N ASP A 128 14.08 17.67 -7.24
CA ASP A 128 13.44 16.35 -7.18
C ASP A 128 11.94 16.46 -7.55
N LEU A 129 11.20 17.42 -6.99
CA LEU A 129 9.78 17.60 -7.29
C LEU A 129 9.57 17.87 -8.79
N ARG A 130 10.25 18.88 -9.34
CA ARG A 130 10.08 19.28 -10.73
C ARG A 130 10.50 18.17 -11.69
N MET A 131 11.76 17.75 -11.60
CA MET A 131 12.41 16.89 -12.59
C MET A 131 12.13 15.39 -12.42
N LYS A 132 11.55 14.95 -11.30
CA LYS A 132 11.23 13.52 -11.08
C LYS A 132 9.76 13.24 -10.86
N LEU A 133 8.98 14.15 -10.28
CA LEU A 133 7.57 13.89 -9.97
C LEU A 133 6.65 14.63 -10.95
N GLN A 134 6.81 15.93 -11.11
CA GLN A 134 5.93 16.75 -11.97
C GLN A 134 6.11 16.43 -13.45
N ASP A 135 7.36 16.24 -13.91
CA ASP A 135 7.69 15.73 -15.26
C ASP A 135 7.11 14.33 -15.55
N ARG A 136 6.70 13.59 -14.51
CA ARG A 136 6.07 12.26 -14.61
C ARG A 136 4.56 12.27 -14.33
N GLY A 137 3.94 13.45 -14.35
CA GLY A 137 2.49 13.63 -14.22
C GLY A 137 1.99 13.97 -12.81
N ALA A 138 2.85 13.97 -11.78
CA ALA A 138 2.45 14.31 -10.41
C ALA A 138 2.35 15.84 -10.16
N GLN A 139 1.76 16.58 -11.10
CA GLN A 139 1.66 18.04 -11.09
C GLN A 139 0.88 18.60 -9.88
N VAL A 140 -0.08 17.81 -9.37
CA VAL A 140 -0.88 18.08 -8.17
C VAL A 140 -0.07 18.14 -6.87
N ILE A 141 1.17 17.63 -6.86
CA ILE A 141 2.03 17.73 -5.67
C ILE A 141 2.56 19.16 -5.57
N HIS A 142 2.03 19.92 -4.62
CA HIS A 142 2.41 21.31 -4.41
C HIS A 142 3.76 21.43 -3.68
N ILE A 143 4.57 22.41 -4.07
CA ILE A 143 5.95 22.57 -3.58
C ILE A 143 6.05 22.78 -2.07
N GLN A 144 5.05 23.42 -1.44
CA GLN A 144 5.04 23.64 0.00
C GLN A 144 4.84 22.32 0.78
N GLU A 145 3.92 21.48 0.32
CA GLU A 145 3.63 20.16 0.90
C GLU A 145 4.86 19.25 0.75
N PHE A 146 5.45 19.20 -0.46
CA PHE A 146 6.63 18.38 -0.73
C PHE A 146 7.87 18.83 0.07
N ARG A 147 8.15 20.14 0.14
CA ARG A 147 9.26 20.67 0.96
C ARG A 147 9.09 20.33 2.43
N ARG A 148 7.89 20.54 2.99
CA ARG A 148 7.58 20.20 4.39
C ARG A 148 7.82 18.72 4.65
N TRP A 149 7.33 17.86 3.76
CA TRP A 149 7.54 16.42 3.86
C TRP A 149 9.03 16.06 3.83
N ARG A 150 9.81 16.59 2.87
CA ARG A 150 11.27 16.35 2.79
C ARG A 150 12.01 16.84 4.04
N ASP A 151 11.63 18.00 4.61
CA ASP A 151 12.23 18.58 5.82
C ASP A 151 11.82 17.84 7.12
N THR A 152 10.62 17.25 7.22
CA THR A 152 10.03 16.81 8.52
C THR A 152 9.49 15.38 8.59
N GLY A 153 9.25 14.74 7.44
CA GLY A 153 8.54 13.46 7.33
C GLY A 153 7.00 13.57 7.37
N VAL A 154 6.43 14.76 7.58
CA VAL A 154 4.98 14.98 7.61
C VAL A 154 4.49 15.41 6.22
N ALA A 155 3.76 14.52 5.53
CA ALA A 155 3.22 14.77 4.20
C ALA A 155 1.88 15.53 4.22
N PHE A 156 0.90 14.97 4.92
CA PHE A 156 -0.46 15.50 4.99
C PHE A 156 -0.64 16.26 6.31
N GLU A 157 -0.91 17.57 6.22
CA GLU A 157 -1.09 18.39 7.42
C GLU A 157 -2.54 18.34 7.92
N LEU A 158 -2.71 17.89 9.17
CA LEU A 158 -3.92 18.15 9.94
C LEU A 158 -4.03 19.64 10.29
N ARG A 159 -5.22 20.22 10.12
CA ARG A 159 -5.50 21.65 10.42
C ARG A 159 -5.21 22.04 11.87
N ASP A 160 -5.31 21.09 12.79
CA ASP A 160 -4.98 21.28 14.21
C ASP A 160 -3.54 20.80 14.47
N SER A 161 -2.64 21.75 14.76
CA SER A 161 -1.25 21.46 15.10
C SER A 161 -1.08 20.74 16.44
N SER A 162 -2.10 20.74 17.31
CA SER A 162 -2.09 20.00 18.57
C SER A 162 -2.40 18.50 18.40
N ALA A 163 -2.80 18.06 17.20
CA ALA A 163 -3.12 16.66 16.90
C ALA A 163 -1.89 15.74 16.82
N TYR A 164 -0.67 16.27 16.66
CA TYR A 164 0.57 15.49 16.54
C TYR A 164 1.13 14.99 17.89
N GLN A 165 0.29 14.37 18.72
CA GLN A 165 0.65 13.93 20.07
C GLN A 165 1.39 12.58 20.11
N VAL A 166 1.32 11.81 19.03
CA VAL A 166 1.86 10.44 18.94
C VAL A 166 2.72 10.31 17.68
N PRO A 167 3.92 9.68 17.73
CA PRO A 167 4.72 9.45 16.54
C PRO A 167 4.01 8.49 15.57
N ASN A 168 4.12 8.75 14.27
CA ASN A 168 3.47 7.93 13.26
C ASN A 168 4.12 6.53 13.14
N ARG A 169 3.55 5.55 13.85
CA ARG A 169 4.00 4.15 13.85
C ARG A 169 3.85 3.43 12.51
N THR A 170 3.05 3.95 11.57
CA THR A 170 2.93 3.37 10.21
C THR A 170 4.22 3.48 9.41
N LEU A 171 5.13 4.38 9.81
CA LEU A 171 6.45 4.53 9.23
C LEU A 171 7.50 3.59 9.87
N ALA A 172 7.18 2.89 10.96
CA ALA A 172 8.15 2.00 11.59
C ALA A 172 8.51 0.83 10.65
N SER A 173 9.80 0.59 10.54
CA SER A 173 10.38 -0.46 9.70
C SER A 173 11.35 -1.30 10.53
N GLY A 174 11.56 -2.55 10.12
CA GLY A 174 12.54 -3.46 10.70
C GLY A 174 13.66 -3.75 9.70
N ARG A 175 14.90 -3.86 10.16
CA ARG A 175 16.04 -4.28 9.34
C ARG A 175 17.03 -5.10 10.15
N LEU A 176 17.49 -6.21 9.58
CA LEU A 176 18.65 -6.94 10.10
C LEU A 176 19.91 -6.12 9.83
N LEU A 177 20.60 -5.68 10.88
CA LEU A 177 21.88 -4.99 10.82
C LEU A 177 22.98 -5.94 11.29
N SER A 178 24.15 -5.88 10.65
CA SER A 178 25.34 -6.55 11.17
C SER A 178 25.93 -5.71 12.30
N HIS A 179 25.98 -6.25 13.51
CA HIS A 179 26.67 -5.65 14.66
C HIS A 179 27.69 -6.65 15.20
N ARG A 180 28.98 -6.29 15.15
CA ARG A 180 30.10 -7.15 15.61
C ARG A 180 30.14 -8.56 14.99
N GLY A 181 29.56 -8.74 13.80
CA GLY A 181 29.47 -10.02 13.09
C GLY A 181 28.13 -10.75 13.23
N GLU A 182 27.29 -10.36 14.19
CA GLU A 182 25.95 -10.94 14.39
C GLU A 182 24.88 -10.15 13.65
N ARG A 183 23.82 -10.82 13.18
CA ARG A 183 22.64 -10.17 12.57
C ARG A 183 21.61 -9.83 13.65
N VAL A 184 21.56 -8.56 14.03
CA VAL A 184 20.61 -8.03 15.03
C VAL A 184 19.43 -7.38 14.32
N ALA A 185 18.20 -7.74 14.72
CA ALA A 185 17.00 -7.06 14.26
C ALA A 185 16.89 -5.67 14.91
N ALA A 186 17.03 -4.61 14.12
CA ALA A 186 16.82 -3.23 14.56
C ALA A 186 15.47 -2.71 14.07
N ARG A 187 14.79 -1.93 14.90
CA ARG A 187 13.57 -1.17 14.55
C ARG A 187 13.95 0.30 14.33
N GLY A 188 13.44 0.92 13.29
CA GLY A 188 13.86 2.26 12.86
C GLY A 188 13.09 2.78 11.65
N TYR A 189 13.67 3.74 10.94
CA TYR A 189 13.12 4.26 9.69
C TYR A 189 14.07 4.07 8.51
N TRP A 190 13.70 3.15 7.62
CA TRP A 190 14.38 2.86 6.35
C TRP A 190 13.45 2.99 5.16
N GLY A 191 12.34 3.74 5.28
CA GLY A 191 11.40 3.98 4.19
C GLY A 191 11.85 5.06 3.20
N ASP A 192 10.89 5.45 2.36
CA ASP A 192 11.06 6.43 1.29
C ASP A 192 11.14 7.87 1.81
N ILE A 193 12.19 8.57 1.38
CA ILE A 193 12.39 10.00 1.63
C ILE A 193 12.51 10.80 0.32
N ALA A 194 12.30 10.18 -0.85
CA ALA A 194 12.44 10.79 -2.17
C ALA A 194 11.10 11.13 -2.85
N THR A 195 10.09 10.26 -2.82
CA THR A 195 8.82 10.43 -3.56
C THR A 195 7.66 10.90 -2.66
N GLY A 196 7.47 10.24 -1.53
CA GLY A 196 6.45 10.53 -0.54
C GLY A 196 5.11 9.87 -0.84
N PRO A 197 4.19 9.83 0.14
CA PRO A 197 2.92 9.11 0.03
C PRO A 197 1.93 9.76 -0.96
N PHE A 198 2.29 10.89 -1.57
CA PHE A 198 1.45 11.64 -2.49
C PHE A 198 1.05 10.82 -3.74
N VAL A 199 1.95 9.98 -4.27
CA VAL A 199 1.67 9.17 -5.47
C VAL A 199 0.73 8.00 -5.20
N ALA A 200 0.56 7.61 -3.94
CA ALA A 200 -0.24 6.46 -3.52
C ALA A 200 -1.73 6.64 -3.77
N PHE A 201 -2.22 7.85 -3.44
CA PHE A 201 -3.64 8.20 -3.40
C PHE A 201 -3.92 9.65 -3.84
N GLY A 202 -2.90 10.43 -4.21
CA GLY A 202 -3.04 11.87 -4.45
C GLY A 202 -2.87 12.33 -5.89
N ILE A 203 -2.48 11.45 -6.82
CA ILE A 203 -2.22 11.79 -8.24
C ILE A 203 -3.29 11.30 -9.22
N GLU A 204 -4.14 10.38 -8.79
CA GLU A 204 -5.27 9.82 -9.55
C GLU A 204 -6.50 9.85 -8.63
N SER A 205 -7.71 9.87 -9.21
CA SER A 205 -8.98 9.98 -8.48
C SER A 205 -10.10 9.41 -9.36
N ASP A 206 -11.08 8.75 -8.75
CA ASP A 206 -12.29 8.34 -9.47
C ASP A 206 -13.17 9.58 -9.76
N ASP A 207 -13.26 10.53 -8.82
CA ASP A 207 -13.85 11.85 -9.04
C ASP A 207 -12.90 12.72 -9.88
N GLN A 208 -13.20 12.82 -11.18
CA GLN A 208 -12.48 13.66 -12.14
C GLN A 208 -12.58 15.16 -11.85
N SER A 209 -13.55 15.61 -11.03
CA SER A 209 -13.68 17.02 -10.68
C SER A 209 -12.48 17.51 -9.85
N LEU A 210 -11.83 16.61 -9.10
CA LEU A 210 -10.63 16.90 -8.31
C LEU A 210 -9.36 17.02 -9.17
N LEU A 211 -9.33 16.41 -10.35
CA LEU A 211 -8.18 16.46 -11.26
C LEU A 211 -8.22 17.67 -12.23
N ARG A 212 -9.19 18.57 -12.06
CA ARG A 212 -9.35 19.75 -12.90
C ARG A 212 -8.18 20.72 -12.76
N THR A 213 -7.80 21.33 -13.89
CA THR A 213 -6.83 22.42 -13.96
C THR A 213 -7.53 23.75 -14.25
N SER A 214 -6.92 24.84 -13.77
CA SER A 214 -7.26 26.23 -14.10
C SER A 214 -5.96 26.95 -14.47
N ASN A 215 -5.95 27.65 -15.61
CA ASN A 215 -4.75 28.33 -16.13
C ASN A 215 -3.49 27.42 -16.20
N GLY A 216 -3.67 26.13 -16.51
CA GLY A 216 -2.57 25.16 -16.57
C GLY A 216 -1.98 24.76 -15.22
N GLN A 217 -2.65 25.07 -14.10
CA GLN A 217 -2.29 24.61 -12.75
C GLN A 217 -3.42 23.76 -12.16
N PRO A 218 -3.13 22.71 -11.37
CA PRO A 218 -4.16 21.94 -10.68
C PRO A 218 -4.98 22.81 -9.71
N VAL A 219 -6.30 22.58 -9.67
CA VAL A 219 -7.21 23.26 -8.72
C VAL A 219 -7.13 22.65 -7.32
N LYS A 220 -6.70 21.39 -7.23
CA LYS A 220 -6.57 20.62 -5.99
C LYS A 220 -5.14 20.15 -5.78
N THR A 221 -4.70 20.10 -4.52
CA THR A 221 -3.40 19.51 -4.17
C THR A 221 -3.50 18.00 -3.98
N ALA A 222 -2.36 17.32 -4.07
CA ALA A 222 -2.25 15.90 -3.77
C ALA A 222 -2.76 15.55 -2.35
N SER A 223 -2.68 16.48 -1.40
CA SER A 223 -3.22 16.31 -0.05
C SER A 223 -4.75 16.29 -0.03
N GLU A 224 -5.42 17.20 -0.76
CA GLU A 224 -6.88 17.20 -0.89
C GLU A 224 -7.40 15.95 -1.61
N ILE A 225 -6.72 15.53 -2.69
CA ILE A 225 -7.07 14.33 -3.47
C ILE A 225 -6.89 13.07 -2.61
N THR A 226 -5.76 12.95 -1.90
CA THR A 226 -5.52 11.85 -0.95
C THR A 226 -6.59 11.80 0.12
N GLN A 227 -6.96 12.95 0.71
CA GLN A 227 -7.98 13.01 1.75
C GLN A 227 -9.33 12.48 1.23
N HIS A 228 -9.75 12.90 0.03
CA HIS A 228 -10.99 12.40 -0.59
C HIS A 228 -10.92 10.89 -0.84
N ASN A 229 -9.92 10.42 -1.60
CA ASN A 229 -9.78 9.02 -2.00
C ASN A 229 -9.71 8.07 -0.80
N VAL A 230 -8.93 8.40 0.23
CA VAL A 230 -8.81 7.58 1.43
C VAL A 230 -10.11 7.60 2.25
N THR A 231 -10.83 8.73 2.28
CA THR A 231 -12.14 8.81 2.95
C THR A 231 -13.17 7.92 2.27
N GLU A 232 -13.26 7.96 0.94
CA GLU A 232 -14.20 7.12 0.20
C GLU A 232 -13.82 5.62 0.26
N ILE A 233 -12.53 5.27 0.23
CA ILE A 233 -12.08 3.89 0.52
C ILE A 233 -12.59 3.40 1.88
N PHE A 234 -12.41 4.19 2.94
CA PHE A 234 -12.90 3.80 4.27
C PHE A 234 -14.44 3.80 4.36
N ARG A 235 -15.12 4.65 3.61
CA ARG A 235 -16.59 4.69 3.53
C ARG A 235 -17.15 3.44 2.86
N GLU A 236 -16.58 3.04 1.73
CA GLU A 236 -16.92 1.80 1.01
C GLU A 236 -16.68 0.57 1.90
N VAL A 237 -15.50 0.47 2.51
CA VAL A 237 -15.14 -0.62 3.45
C VAL A 237 -16.04 -0.64 4.70
N ALA A 238 -16.47 0.52 5.21
CA ALA A 238 -17.38 0.61 6.35
C ALA A 238 -18.81 0.16 5.98
N ALA A 239 -19.30 0.53 4.79
CA ALA A 239 -20.62 0.16 4.31
C ALA A 239 -20.83 -1.37 4.26
N TRP A 240 -19.76 -2.13 3.94
CA TRP A 240 -19.78 -3.59 3.92
C TRP A 240 -20.16 -4.26 5.24
N ARG A 241 -19.87 -3.62 6.38
CA ARG A 241 -20.20 -4.20 7.70
C ARG A 241 -21.69 -4.08 8.05
N GLY A 242 -22.45 -3.35 7.25
CA GLY A 242 -23.86 -3.02 7.50
C GLY A 242 -24.08 -2.24 8.81
N PRO A 243 -25.33 -1.83 9.10
CA PRO A 243 -25.64 -1.09 10.33
C PRO A 243 -25.40 -1.89 11.63
N ARG A 244 -25.33 -3.23 11.56
CA ARG A 244 -25.30 -4.10 12.75
C ARG A 244 -23.97 -4.13 13.51
N ALA A 245 -22.84 -3.81 12.87
CA ALA A 245 -21.52 -3.97 13.51
C ALA A 245 -21.15 -2.87 14.53
N ILE A 246 -21.84 -1.72 14.52
CA ILE A 246 -21.63 -0.64 15.49
C ILE A 246 -22.61 -0.74 16.67
N GLN A 247 -23.76 -1.40 16.46
CA GLN A 247 -24.80 -1.65 17.47
C GLN A 247 -24.44 -2.77 18.47
N GLY A 248 -23.15 -3.11 18.63
CA GLY A 248 -22.68 -4.13 19.59
C GLY A 248 -22.62 -3.66 21.05
N TYR A 249 -23.00 -2.40 21.34
CA TYR A 249 -22.87 -1.78 22.67
C TYR A 249 -24.17 -1.18 23.22
N LEU A 250 -25.30 -1.25 22.49
CA LEU A 250 -26.60 -0.78 22.97
C LEU A 250 -27.70 -1.75 22.54
N GLU A 251 -28.56 -2.09 23.50
CA GLU A 251 -29.43 -3.27 23.54
C GLU A 251 -30.34 -3.48 22.32
N GLU A 252 -30.62 -4.77 22.02
CA GLU A 252 -31.35 -5.21 20.84
C GLU A 252 -32.85 -4.87 20.89
N LYS A 253 -33.40 -4.44 19.75
CA LYS A 253 -34.77 -4.75 19.33
C LYS A 253 -34.79 -5.13 17.85
N PRO A 254 -35.49 -6.20 17.45
CA PRO A 254 -35.60 -6.58 16.04
C PRO A 254 -36.59 -5.68 15.30
N SER A 255 -36.17 -5.17 14.15
CA SER A 255 -37.03 -4.59 13.12
C SER A 255 -36.91 -5.43 11.84
N PRO A 256 -37.96 -5.48 10.99
CA PRO A 256 -38.08 -6.47 9.93
C PRO A 256 -37.05 -6.32 8.80
N GLU A 257 -36.97 -7.36 7.99
CA GLU A 257 -35.90 -7.66 7.04
C GLU A 257 -35.72 -6.59 5.96
N SER A 258 -34.46 -6.37 5.61
CA SER A 258 -34.03 -5.54 4.47
C SER A 258 -33.40 -6.48 3.45
N ASP A 259 -33.96 -6.53 2.25
CA ASP A 259 -33.42 -7.25 1.07
C ASP A 259 -32.14 -6.57 0.52
N ALA A 260 -31.18 -6.29 1.39
CA ALA A 260 -29.81 -5.99 0.99
C ALA A 260 -29.11 -7.33 0.69
N PRO A 261 -28.42 -7.49 -0.46
CA PRO A 261 -27.71 -8.72 -0.76
C PRO A 261 -26.68 -8.99 0.35
N THR A 262 -26.80 -10.14 1.00
CA THR A 262 -25.86 -10.61 2.01
C THR A 262 -24.51 -10.89 1.37
N LEU A 263 -23.65 -9.86 1.33
CA LEU A 263 -22.25 -10.00 0.95
C LEU A 263 -21.58 -10.94 1.94
N GLU A 264 -21.27 -12.16 1.50
CA GLU A 264 -20.60 -13.13 2.35
C GLU A 264 -19.19 -12.66 2.74
N PRO A 265 -18.72 -12.98 3.96
CA PRO A 265 -17.37 -12.66 4.38
C PRO A 265 -16.36 -13.45 3.54
N PHE A 266 -15.40 -12.75 2.94
CA PHE A 266 -14.24 -13.35 2.28
C PHE A 266 -12.96 -13.21 3.12
N THR A 267 -11.95 -14.00 2.76
CA THR A 267 -10.63 -14.07 3.39
C THR A 267 -9.57 -13.55 2.37
N MET A 268 -8.27 -13.36 2.66
CA MET A 268 -7.30 -12.69 1.72
C MET A 268 -5.81 -13.08 1.85
N HIS A 269 -5.19 -13.70 0.82
CA HIS A 269 -3.84 -14.29 0.94
C HIS A 269 -2.72 -13.31 0.62
N PHE A 270 -1.72 -13.30 1.50
CA PHE A 270 -0.37 -12.82 1.24
C PHE A 270 0.58 -14.00 1.46
N LEU A 271 1.76 -13.94 0.82
CA LEU A 271 2.84 -14.92 1.04
C LEU A 271 4.08 -14.21 1.59
N PRO A 272 4.85 -14.85 2.49
CA PRO A 272 6.04 -14.23 3.05
C PRO A 272 7.02 -13.84 1.94
N LEU A 273 7.68 -12.68 2.07
CA LEU A 273 8.57 -12.09 1.05
C LEU A 273 9.62 -13.09 0.51
N ASP A 274 10.18 -13.91 1.39
CA ASP A 274 11.22 -14.91 1.07
C ASP A 274 10.67 -16.21 0.43
N SER A 275 9.35 -16.35 0.32
CA SER A 275 8.70 -17.56 -0.23
C SER A 275 8.88 -17.69 -1.75
N SER A 276 9.05 -16.58 -2.45
CA SER A 276 9.26 -16.49 -3.91
C SER A 276 10.22 -17.56 -4.43
N GLN A 277 11.38 -17.68 -3.81
CA GLN A 277 12.46 -18.60 -4.21
C GLN A 277 12.19 -20.08 -3.90
N THR A 278 11.15 -20.42 -3.13
CA THR A 278 10.86 -21.81 -2.72
C THR A 278 9.43 -22.27 -3.04
N LEU A 279 8.59 -21.39 -3.57
CA LEU A 279 7.20 -21.68 -3.95
C LEU A 279 7.11 -22.80 -4.99
N HIS A 280 7.97 -22.75 -6.01
CA HIS A 280 8.00 -23.71 -7.11
C HIS A 280 8.43 -25.12 -6.68
N HIS A 281 9.12 -25.28 -5.54
CA HIS A 281 9.44 -26.60 -4.96
C HIS A 281 8.20 -27.35 -4.45
N LYS A 282 7.09 -26.65 -4.23
CA LYS A 282 5.84 -27.22 -3.71
C LYS A 282 4.83 -27.35 -4.84
N THR A 283 4.56 -28.58 -5.25
CA THR A 283 3.64 -28.92 -6.34
C THR A 283 2.23 -28.33 -6.17
N CYS A 284 1.77 -28.12 -4.93
CA CYS A 284 0.48 -27.49 -4.60
C CYS A 284 0.35 -25.99 -4.96
N TYR A 285 1.40 -25.36 -5.49
CA TYR A 285 1.36 -24.00 -6.04
C TYR A 285 1.58 -23.95 -7.56
N LYS A 286 1.88 -25.07 -8.22
CA LYS A 286 2.07 -25.11 -9.68
C LYS A 286 0.75 -24.81 -10.39
N GLY A 287 0.74 -23.84 -11.31
CA GLY A 287 -0.46 -23.46 -12.07
C GLY A 287 -1.62 -22.93 -11.22
N ARG A 288 -1.35 -22.39 -10.02
CA ARG A 288 -2.39 -22.08 -9.03
C ARG A 288 -2.86 -20.63 -9.04
N PHE A 289 -1.97 -19.67 -9.28
CA PHE A 289 -2.32 -18.25 -9.09
C PHE A 289 -2.91 -17.64 -10.36
N GLN A 290 -4.08 -16.99 -10.28
CA GLN A 290 -4.67 -16.27 -11.43
C GLN A 290 -4.07 -14.88 -11.62
N LEU A 291 -3.42 -14.34 -10.58
CA LEU A 291 -2.72 -13.06 -10.61
C LEU A 291 -1.36 -13.21 -9.90
N LEU A 292 -0.29 -12.80 -10.57
CA LEU A 292 1.03 -12.59 -9.98
C LEU A 292 1.35 -11.09 -10.04
N TYR A 293 1.35 -10.43 -8.90
CA TYR A 293 1.79 -9.05 -8.76
C TYR A 293 3.23 -9.01 -8.24
N VAL A 294 4.06 -8.14 -8.79
CA VAL A 294 5.46 -7.94 -8.39
C VAL A 294 5.70 -6.45 -8.14
N SER A 295 6.00 -6.07 -6.89
CA SER A 295 6.29 -4.67 -6.55
C SER A 295 7.60 -4.19 -7.18
N CYS A 296 7.73 -2.88 -7.34
CA CYS A 296 8.84 -2.25 -8.06
C CYS A 296 10.23 -2.58 -7.47
N GLY A 297 10.30 -2.87 -6.16
CA GLY A 297 11.53 -3.32 -5.49
C GLY A 297 11.86 -4.80 -5.68
N MET A 298 10.88 -5.64 -6.04
CA MET A 298 10.99 -7.10 -6.07
C MET A 298 11.08 -7.71 -7.47
N VAL A 299 11.19 -6.89 -8.52
CA VAL A 299 11.37 -7.36 -9.92
C VAL A 299 12.54 -8.33 -10.08
N HIS A 300 13.58 -8.20 -9.25
CA HIS A 300 14.73 -9.12 -9.22
C HIS A 300 14.42 -10.54 -8.71
N LEU A 301 13.23 -10.77 -8.15
CA LEU A 301 12.73 -12.08 -7.72
C LEU A 301 11.81 -12.74 -8.76
N LEU A 302 11.51 -12.06 -9.87
CA LEU A 302 10.74 -12.63 -10.97
C LEU A 302 11.62 -13.62 -11.75
N SER A 303 11.19 -14.90 -11.79
CA SER A 303 11.92 -15.98 -12.45
C SER A 303 10.97 -16.92 -13.22
N PRO A 304 11.47 -17.74 -14.17
CA PRO A 304 10.65 -18.72 -14.87
C PRO A 304 9.98 -19.74 -13.93
N GLU A 305 10.65 -20.11 -12.84
CA GLU A 305 10.15 -21.05 -11.84
C GLU A 305 8.96 -20.47 -11.07
N LEU A 306 9.00 -19.16 -10.78
CA LEU A 306 7.85 -18.43 -10.22
C LEU A 306 6.70 -18.34 -11.25
N GLY A 307 7.02 -18.14 -12.53
CA GLY A 307 6.06 -18.19 -13.63
C GLY A 307 5.30 -19.51 -13.70
N ALA A 308 5.93 -20.64 -13.37
CA ALA A 308 5.28 -21.95 -13.31
C ALA A 308 4.23 -22.09 -12.19
N CYS A 309 4.16 -21.15 -11.25
CA CYS A 309 3.09 -21.06 -10.25
C CYS A 309 1.83 -20.34 -10.77
N VAL A 310 1.91 -19.63 -11.90
CA VAL A 310 0.79 -18.91 -12.50
C VAL A 310 -0.10 -19.88 -13.29
N ALA A 311 -1.41 -19.77 -13.12
CA ALA A 311 -2.40 -20.56 -13.83
C ALA A 311 -2.41 -20.25 -15.34
N PRO A 312 -2.80 -21.19 -16.22
CA PRO A 312 -3.05 -20.88 -17.63
C PRO A 312 -4.06 -19.72 -17.75
N GLY A 313 -3.72 -18.69 -18.54
CA GLY A 313 -4.52 -17.47 -18.65
C GLY A 313 -4.41 -16.50 -17.46
N GLY A 314 -3.55 -16.77 -16.48
CA GLY A 314 -3.27 -15.87 -15.36
C GLY A 314 -2.46 -14.63 -15.75
N ASN A 315 -2.70 -13.51 -15.05
CA ASN A 315 -2.07 -12.23 -15.32
C ASN A 315 -0.77 -12.03 -14.52
N LEU A 316 0.21 -11.37 -15.13
CA LEU A 316 1.42 -10.86 -14.48
C LEU A 316 1.38 -9.33 -14.46
N VAL A 317 1.32 -8.74 -13.27
CA VAL A 317 1.41 -7.30 -13.06
C VAL A 317 2.77 -6.97 -12.45
N VAL A 318 3.55 -6.13 -13.13
CA VAL A 318 4.83 -5.61 -12.62
C VAL A 318 4.65 -4.14 -12.30
N GLU A 319 4.76 -3.79 -11.02
CA GLU A 319 4.65 -2.41 -10.57
C GLU A 319 5.87 -1.60 -11.03
N LEU A 320 5.60 -0.44 -11.62
CA LEU A 320 6.61 0.58 -11.91
C LEU A 320 6.42 1.77 -10.98
N ALA A 321 7.52 2.26 -10.41
CA ALA A 321 7.52 3.52 -9.67
C ALA A 321 7.15 4.68 -10.62
N ARG A 322 6.15 5.48 -10.23
CA ARG A 322 5.81 6.75 -10.89
C ARG A 322 6.83 7.81 -10.47
#